data_AF-Q3ACT2-F1
#
_entry.id   AF-Q3ACT2-F1
#
_cell.length_a   1.000
_cell.length_b   1.000
_cell.length_c   1.000
_cell.angle_alpha   90.00
_cell.angle_beta   90.00
_cell.angle_gamma   90.00
#
_symmetry.space_group_name_H-M   'P 1'
#
loop_
_entity.id
_entity.type
_entity.pdbx_description
1 polymer ?
#
loop_
_entity_poly.entity_id
_entity_poly.type
_entity_poly.pdbx_seq_one_letter_code
_entity_poly.pdbx_strand_id
1 'polypeptide(L)'
;MSNSLTCRVLVGEKVDYFLNSELFFRGLRDAKNIYFFDEELDFILKNFVNTHLVSELPSNVTGEDVILITKKEDLLKTFPLKNYCFYNLQHFLNNGPLAGVRVLIPRTEADEKRECGRFGAIGIEVPLLKITYIPDERILQLDFSAYDWLIFTSAHGVEGFFFNLNYFNVSLENFIGKIAVVGEKTAKALKKYGLTADFSPQKFTAKDLALELTTSGMIQKGVIVIQGNLGRPELLEILARNNIPTKKLVVYENAPNVDIKPFLNGLLKAKLIDVLFFTSPSTFNNFYQFISDENLAKNLPHFAIGPTTYEAFLQKDIRRKYFSSEHTLEGLWQTLKNHWQGE
;
A
#
# COMPACT_ATOMS: atom_id res chain seq x y z
N MET A 1 -17.20 20.52 1.28
CA MET A 1 -17.50 20.64 2.72
C MET A 1 -18.41 19.49 3.13
N SER A 2 -17.89 18.48 3.82
CA SER A 2 -18.69 17.60 4.67
C SER A 2 -17.89 17.40 5.96
N ASN A 3 -18.07 18.36 6.87
CA ASN A 3 -17.79 18.14 8.28
C ASN A 3 -18.68 17.00 8.76
N SER A 4 -18.08 15.95 9.33
CA SER A 4 -18.38 15.56 10.71
C SER A 4 -17.59 14.31 11.09
N LEU A 5 -16.63 14.48 12.00
CA LEU A 5 -16.38 13.50 13.05
C LEU A 5 -16.18 14.30 14.33
N THR A 6 -17.27 14.43 15.09
CA THR A 6 -17.25 14.87 16.49
C THR A 6 -17.10 13.63 17.35
N CYS A 7 -16.08 13.58 18.22
CA CYS A 7 -16.25 12.97 19.55
C CYS A 7 -15.19 13.45 20.56
N ARG A 8 -15.64 13.59 21.81
CA ARG A 8 -14.87 13.96 23.01
C ARG A 8 -14.43 12.69 23.74
N VAL A 9 -13.23 12.68 24.33
CA VAL A 9 -12.88 11.74 25.41
C VAL A 9 -12.07 12.46 26.49
N LEU A 10 -12.58 12.39 27.73
CA LEU A 10 -11.91 12.82 28.96
C LEU A 10 -11.88 11.61 29.92
N VAL A 11 -10.73 11.41 30.57
CA VAL A 11 -10.39 10.21 31.35
C VAL A 11 -10.75 10.39 32.83
N GLY A 12 -11.64 9.54 33.34
CA GLY A 12 -12.08 9.45 34.74
C GLY A 12 -13.33 8.57 34.90
N GLU A 13 -13.50 7.97 36.09
CA GLU A 13 -14.11 6.66 36.46
C GLU A 13 -15.34 6.04 35.77
N LYS A 14 -15.99 6.61 34.75
CA LYS A 14 -17.08 5.88 34.07
C LYS A 14 -17.37 6.38 32.65
N VAL A 15 -17.04 5.50 31.70
CA VAL A 15 -17.78 5.03 30.52
C VAL A 15 -16.84 4.89 29.32
N ASP A 16 -16.62 3.63 28.95
CA ASP A 16 -15.83 3.16 27.82
C ASP A 16 -16.54 3.37 26.49
N TYR A 17 -15.81 3.81 25.48
CA TYR A 17 -16.19 3.65 24.08
C TYR A 17 -15.11 2.85 23.36
N PHE A 18 -15.44 1.64 22.94
CA PHE A 18 -14.59 0.80 22.10
C PHE A 18 -14.41 1.47 20.72
N LEU A 19 -13.31 2.19 20.56
CA LEU A 19 -12.84 2.63 19.26
C LEU A 19 -12.04 1.49 18.63
N ASN A 20 -12.65 0.84 17.65
CA ASN A 20 -12.02 -0.19 16.83
C ASN A 20 -10.68 0.32 16.28
N SER A 21 -9.63 -0.49 16.32
CA SER A 21 -8.23 -0.13 16.01
C SER A 21 -8.02 0.54 14.65
N GLU A 22 -8.96 0.34 13.70
CA GLU A 22 -8.99 1.02 12.41
C GLU A 22 -9.14 2.56 12.54
N LEU A 23 -9.90 3.06 13.52
CA LEU A 23 -10.08 4.50 13.78
C LEU A 23 -8.89 5.12 14.52
N PHE A 24 -8.13 4.34 15.29
CA PHE A 24 -6.87 4.79 15.91
C PHE A 24 -5.81 5.09 14.85
N PHE A 25 -5.57 4.16 13.93
CA PHE A 25 -4.60 4.36 12.86
C PHE A 25 -5.10 5.25 11.72
N ARG A 26 -6.41 5.28 11.41
CA ARG A 26 -6.98 6.36 10.57
C ARG A 26 -6.86 7.72 11.25
N GLY A 27 -6.98 7.78 12.58
CA GLY A 27 -6.69 8.96 13.39
C GLY A 27 -5.24 9.39 13.26
N LEU A 28 -4.27 8.48 13.39
CA LEU A 28 -2.84 8.76 13.13
C LEU A 28 -2.55 9.18 11.68
N ARG A 29 -3.36 8.73 10.72
CA ARG A 29 -3.18 8.94 9.28
C ARG A 29 -3.84 10.22 8.76
N ASP A 30 -4.98 10.59 9.32
CA ASP A 30 -5.84 11.69 8.85
C ASP A 30 -5.89 12.86 9.85
N ALA A 31 -5.48 12.65 11.11
CA ALA A 31 -5.24 13.75 12.05
C ALA A 31 -3.83 14.29 11.87
N LYS A 32 -3.72 15.57 11.53
CA LYS A 32 -2.45 16.28 11.53
C LYS A 32 -1.89 16.55 12.93
N ASN A 33 -2.54 16.01 13.97
CA ASN A 33 -2.27 16.31 15.36
C ASN A 33 -2.45 15.04 16.19
N ILE A 34 -1.38 14.58 16.85
CA ILE A 34 -1.38 13.31 17.59
C ILE A 34 -0.75 13.56 18.95
N TYR A 35 -1.44 13.12 19.99
CA TYR A 35 -1.02 13.28 21.38
C TYR A 35 -0.81 11.89 21.98
N PHE A 36 0.40 11.67 22.50
CA PHE A 36 0.79 10.43 23.15
C PHE A 36 0.90 10.63 24.65
N PHE A 37 0.57 9.58 25.40
CA PHE A 37 0.85 9.43 26.83
C PHE A 37 1.82 8.26 27.00
N ASP A 38 3.12 8.54 27.06
CA ASP A 38 4.11 7.53 27.47
C ASP A 38 5.46 8.18 27.83
N GLU A 39 5.98 7.90 29.02
CA GLU A 39 7.33 8.34 29.44
C GLU A 39 8.44 7.45 28.83
N GLU A 40 8.13 6.23 28.39
CA GLU A 40 9.10 5.26 27.86
C GLU A 40 9.43 5.48 26.37
N LEU A 41 8.56 6.17 25.63
CA LEU A 41 8.70 6.41 24.18
C LEU A 41 9.28 7.81 23.85
N ASP A 42 9.57 8.62 24.86
CA ASP A 42 10.12 9.99 24.71
C ASP A 42 11.41 10.01 23.86
N PHE A 43 12.25 8.97 23.98
CA PHE A 43 13.47 8.84 23.18
C PHE A 43 13.22 8.56 21.69
N ILE A 44 12.18 7.80 21.36
CA ILE A 44 11.89 7.41 19.97
C ILE A 44 11.33 8.62 19.21
N LEU A 45 10.45 9.39 19.87
CA LEU A 45 9.73 10.49 19.26
C LEU A 45 10.60 11.74 19.03
N LYS A 46 11.68 11.93 19.81
CA LYS A 46 12.70 12.96 19.57
C LYS A 46 13.44 12.83 18.24
N ASN A 47 13.34 11.69 17.55
CA ASN A 47 13.95 11.48 16.23
C ASN A 47 13.05 11.92 15.06
N PHE A 48 11.82 12.37 15.31
CA PHE A 48 10.91 12.87 14.28
C PHE A 48 10.99 14.40 14.20
N VAL A 49 11.02 14.94 12.99
CA VAL A 49 11.06 16.39 12.72
C VAL A 49 9.76 17.04 13.21
N ASN A 50 9.83 18.26 13.78
CA ASN A 50 8.70 19.04 14.31
C ASN A 50 7.96 18.40 15.52
N THR A 51 8.71 17.73 16.39
CA THR A 51 8.16 17.15 17.64
C THR A 51 8.44 18.06 18.83
N HIS A 52 7.40 18.40 19.60
CA HIS A 52 7.48 19.25 20.79
C HIS A 52 6.83 18.61 22.02
N LEU A 53 7.47 18.73 23.18
CA LEU A 53 6.80 18.46 24.45
C LEU A 53 5.75 19.55 24.72
N VAL A 54 4.59 19.19 25.29
CA VAL A 54 3.57 20.19 25.71
C VAL A 54 4.16 21.27 26.62
N SER A 55 5.11 20.89 27.48
CA SER A 55 5.82 21.80 28.38
C SER A 55 6.73 22.81 27.66
N GLU A 56 7.05 22.58 26.38
CA GLU A 56 8.03 23.31 25.59
C GLU A 56 7.43 23.84 24.27
N LEU A 57 6.10 23.94 24.20
CA LEU A 57 5.42 24.37 22.98
C LEU A 57 5.85 25.79 22.57
N PRO A 58 6.29 26.00 21.32
CA PRO A 58 6.58 27.34 20.82
C PRO A 58 5.28 28.16 20.73
N SER A 59 5.37 29.48 20.76
CA SER A 59 4.20 30.37 20.68
C SER A 59 3.48 30.35 19.32
N ASN A 60 4.05 29.71 18.31
CA ASN A 60 3.58 29.65 16.93
C ASN A 60 3.39 28.20 16.43
N VAL A 61 2.82 27.33 17.26
CA VAL A 61 2.44 25.96 16.86
C VAL A 61 1.50 26.00 15.66
N THR A 62 1.83 25.21 14.64
CA THR A 62 1.06 25.03 13.41
C THR A 62 0.33 23.68 13.43
N GLY A 63 -0.61 23.49 12.51
CA GLY A 63 -1.28 22.20 12.34
C GLY A 63 -0.42 21.11 11.70
N GLU A 64 0.91 21.23 11.69
CA GLU A 64 1.86 20.24 11.15
C GLU A 64 2.83 19.71 12.23
N ASP A 65 2.70 20.19 13.47
CA ASP A 65 3.59 19.86 14.59
C ASP A 65 3.06 18.66 15.41
N VAL A 66 3.97 17.78 15.85
CA VAL A 66 3.66 16.63 16.72
C VAL A 66 3.83 17.04 18.18
N ILE A 67 2.79 16.88 19.00
CA ILE A 67 2.78 17.36 20.40
C ILE A 67 2.73 16.19 21.38
N LEU A 68 3.73 16.08 22.24
CA LEU A 68 3.88 15.03 23.24
C LEU A 68 3.36 15.46 24.62
N ILE A 69 2.41 14.70 25.19
CA ILE A 69 1.90 14.94 26.55
C ILE A 69 2.41 13.84 27.48
N THR A 70 3.54 14.08 28.11
CA THR A 70 4.16 13.09 28.99
C THR A 70 3.53 13.03 30.38
N LYS A 71 2.89 14.12 30.86
CA LYS A 71 2.28 14.19 32.20
C LYS A 71 0.81 14.55 32.15
N LYS A 72 0.01 13.88 33.00
CA LYS A 72 -1.44 14.10 33.12
C LYS A 72 -1.81 15.54 33.48
N GLU A 73 -0.97 16.25 34.21
CA GLU A 73 -1.20 17.64 34.62
C GLU A 73 -1.10 18.64 33.46
N ASP A 74 -0.35 18.30 32.41
CA ASP A 74 -0.15 19.16 31.25
C ASP A 74 -1.37 19.19 30.31
N LEU A 75 -2.34 18.28 30.49
CA LEU A 75 -3.66 18.32 29.85
C LEU A 75 -4.45 19.59 30.17
N LEU A 76 -4.20 20.24 31.30
CA LEU A 76 -4.90 21.48 31.65
C LEU A 76 -4.36 22.68 30.85
N LYS A 77 -3.14 22.57 30.31
CA LYS A 77 -2.47 23.60 29.50
C LYS A 77 -2.87 23.51 28.03
N THR A 78 -3.50 22.42 27.59
CA THR A 78 -3.99 22.23 26.22
C THR A 78 -5.35 22.88 25.95
N PHE A 79 -5.84 23.74 26.86
CA PHE A 79 -7.09 24.50 26.70
C PHE A 79 -7.27 25.26 25.35
N PRO A 80 -6.22 25.69 24.63
CA PRO A 80 -6.34 26.25 23.27
C PRO A 80 -6.69 25.19 22.19
N LEU A 81 -6.49 23.91 22.47
CA LEU A 81 -6.54 22.79 21.51
C LEU A 81 -7.93 22.11 21.53
N LYS A 82 -9.01 22.87 21.33
CA LYS A 82 -10.42 22.40 21.42
C LYS A 82 -10.91 21.42 20.35
N ASN A 83 -10.11 21.13 19.32
CA ASN A 83 -10.50 20.33 18.14
C ASN A 83 -9.68 19.03 17.94
N TYR A 84 -9.18 18.40 19.01
CA TYR A 84 -8.11 17.40 18.91
C TYR A 84 -8.42 16.07 19.65
N CYS A 85 -7.93 14.95 19.11
CA CYS A 85 -8.14 13.59 19.61
C CYS A 85 -7.04 13.16 20.61
N PHE A 86 -7.41 12.48 21.70
CA PHE A 86 -6.49 11.96 22.72
C PHE A 86 -6.60 10.42 22.81
N TYR A 87 -5.47 9.71 22.92
CA TYR A 87 -5.45 8.23 22.97
C TYR A 87 -4.62 7.71 24.14
N ASN A 88 -5.12 6.68 24.84
CA ASN A 88 -4.39 5.96 25.88
C ASN A 88 -3.66 4.75 25.27
N LEU A 89 -2.37 4.89 24.97
CA LEU A 89 -1.56 3.80 24.40
C LEU A 89 -1.42 2.59 25.33
N GLN A 90 -1.42 2.83 26.65
CA GLN A 90 -1.21 1.78 27.64
C GLN A 90 -2.35 0.75 27.66
N HIS A 91 -3.58 1.14 27.28
CA HIS A 91 -4.68 0.20 27.11
C HIS A 91 -4.56 -0.63 25.81
N PHE A 92 -3.98 -0.07 24.75
CA PHE A 92 -3.76 -0.78 23.48
C PHE A 92 -2.61 -1.79 23.58
N LEU A 93 -1.54 -1.46 24.32
CA LEU A 93 -0.41 -2.37 24.59
C LEU A 93 -0.78 -3.55 25.50
N ASN A 94 -1.93 -3.51 26.17
CA ASN A 94 -2.33 -4.50 27.17
C ASN A 94 -3.53 -5.38 26.76
N ASN A 95 -4.11 -5.21 25.57
CA ASN A 95 -5.31 -5.93 25.16
C ASN A 95 -5.15 -6.70 23.84
N GLY A 96 -5.30 -8.03 23.93
CA GLY A 96 -5.27 -8.95 22.78
C GLY A 96 -4.10 -9.93 22.85
N PRO A 97 -4.19 -11.08 22.16
CA PRO A 97 -3.16 -12.11 22.20
C PRO A 97 -1.83 -11.68 21.57
N LEU A 98 -1.82 -10.60 20.77
CA LEU A 98 -0.63 -10.02 20.15
C LEU A 98 -0.35 -8.59 20.65
N ALA A 99 -0.83 -8.23 21.84
CA ALA A 99 -0.70 -6.87 22.35
C ALA A 99 0.77 -6.38 22.35
N GLY A 100 1.01 -5.23 21.73
CA GLY A 100 2.33 -4.62 21.62
C GLY A 100 3.27 -5.24 20.58
N VAL A 101 2.88 -6.32 19.90
CA VAL A 101 3.72 -6.97 18.86
C VAL A 101 3.77 -6.09 17.61
N ARG A 102 4.97 -5.72 17.17
CA ARG A 102 5.18 -4.86 15.99
C ARG A 102 5.53 -5.69 14.76
N VAL A 103 4.65 -5.64 13.77
CA VAL A 103 4.73 -6.44 12.55
C VAL A 103 5.04 -5.53 11.38
N LEU A 104 6.20 -5.71 10.74
CA LEU A 104 6.50 -5.03 9.49
C LEU A 104 5.76 -5.67 8.34
N ILE A 105 5.10 -4.85 7.52
CA ILE A 105 4.29 -5.28 6.39
C ILE A 105 4.76 -4.53 5.13
N PRO A 106 5.43 -5.22 4.20
CA PRO A 106 5.78 -4.65 2.91
C PRO A 106 4.55 -4.32 2.08
N ARG A 107 4.58 -3.19 1.41
CA ARG A 107 3.51 -2.76 0.50
C ARG A 107 4.05 -2.03 -0.73
N THR A 108 3.15 -1.73 -1.65
CA THR A 108 3.42 -0.79 -2.75
C THR A 108 3.01 0.61 -2.30
N GLU A 109 3.82 1.64 -2.59
CA GLU A 109 3.54 3.03 -2.21
C GLU A 109 2.15 3.51 -2.64
N ALA A 110 1.68 3.08 -3.81
CA ALA A 110 0.40 3.48 -4.39
C ALA A 110 -0.85 2.76 -3.82
N ASP A 111 -0.70 1.77 -2.94
CA ASP A 111 -1.84 1.02 -2.41
C ASP A 111 -2.68 1.90 -1.45
N GLU A 112 -3.91 2.28 -1.80
CA GLU A 112 -4.72 3.16 -0.95
C GLU A 112 -5.17 2.50 0.37
N LYS A 113 -5.32 1.17 0.36
CA LYS A 113 -5.67 0.39 1.57
C LYS A 113 -4.41 0.21 2.42
N ARG A 114 -4.54 0.60 3.69
CA ARG A 114 -3.50 0.48 4.72
C ARG A 114 -3.83 -0.71 5.61
N GLU A 115 -2.83 -1.47 6.02
CA GLU A 115 -2.93 -2.52 7.03
C GLU A 115 -2.36 -2.03 8.36
N CYS A 116 -3.21 -1.93 9.38
CA CYS A 116 -2.89 -1.32 10.66
C CYS A 116 -2.61 -2.32 11.80
N GLY A 117 -2.89 -3.61 11.61
CA GLY A 117 -2.73 -4.62 12.66
C GLY A 117 -4.00 -5.43 12.95
N ARG A 118 -3.84 -6.59 13.59
CA ARG A 118 -4.93 -7.42 14.13
C ARG A 118 -4.58 -7.92 15.54
N PHE A 119 -5.61 -8.26 16.32
CA PHE A 119 -5.47 -8.94 17.61
C PHE A 119 -4.56 -8.24 18.66
N GLY A 120 -4.44 -6.91 18.59
CA GLY A 120 -3.58 -6.10 19.47
C GLY A 120 -2.18 -5.82 18.92
N ALA A 121 -1.81 -6.45 17.79
CA ALA A 121 -0.57 -6.17 17.09
C ALA A 121 -0.60 -4.82 16.36
N ILE A 122 0.59 -4.26 16.13
CA ILE A 122 0.82 -3.02 15.39
C ILE A 122 1.36 -3.36 14.00
N GLY A 123 0.66 -2.96 12.95
CA GLY A 123 1.17 -3.03 11.57
C GLY A 123 2.06 -1.83 11.24
N ILE A 124 3.33 -2.09 10.91
CA ILE A 124 4.29 -1.09 10.41
C ILE A 124 4.43 -1.29 8.91
N GLU A 125 3.68 -0.53 8.13
CA GLU A 125 3.77 -0.62 6.68
C GLU A 125 5.04 0.04 6.13
N VAL A 126 5.76 -0.69 5.27
CA VAL A 126 6.96 -0.18 4.61
C VAL A 126 6.80 -0.30 3.09
N PRO A 127 6.76 0.82 2.34
CA PRO A 127 6.60 0.80 0.89
C PRO A 127 7.91 0.35 0.23
N LEU A 128 8.08 -0.94 0.00
CA LEU A 128 9.27 -1.51 -0.67
C LEU A 128 9.18 -1.45 -2.19
N LEU A 129 8.00 -1.13 -2.72
CA LEU A 129 7.73 -0.96 -4.14
C LEU A 129 7.13 0.43 -4.36
N LYS A 130 7.46 1.05 -5.48
CA LYS A 130 6.97 2.35 -5.91
C LYS A 130 6.39 2.23 -7.32
N ILE A 131 5.22 2.84 -7.51
CA ILE A 131 4.61 3.01 -8.83
C ILE A 131 4.85 4.44 -9.26
N THR A 132 5.52 4.61 -10.40
CA THR A 132 5.74 5.92 -11.00
C THR A 132 5.05 5.95 -12.36
N TYR A 133 4.19 6.94 -12.60
CA TYR A 133 3.63 7.17 -13.93
C TYR A 133 4.67 7.89 -14.78
N ILE A 134 4.97 7.34 -15.95
CA ILE A 134 6.07 7.81 -16.80
C ILE A 134 5.46 8.60 -17.96
N PRO A 135 5.86 9.87 -18.16
CA PRO A 135 5.58 10.58 -19.41
C PRO A 135 6.23 9.85 -20.59
N ASP A 136 5.42 9.46 -21.56
CA ASP A 136 5.81 8.77 -22.78
C ASP A 136 5.35 9.55 -24.02
N GLU A 137 6.27 10.32 -24.61
CA GLU A 137 6.03 11.16 -25.79
C GLU A 137 5.53 10.37 -27.02
N ARG A 138 5.71 9.04 -27.05
CA ARG A 138 5.17 8.20 -28.13
C ARG A 138 3.66 8.34 -28.28
N ILE A 139 2.96 8.77 -27.23
CA ILE A 139 1.51 9.05 -27.26
C ILE A 139 1.14 10.17 -28.23
N LEU A 140 2.04 11.16 -28.44
CA LEU A 140 1.84 12.27 -29.38
C LEU A 140 1.82 11.82 -30.85
N GLN A 141 2.47 10.71 -31.14
CA GLN A 141 2.60 10.15 -32.49
C GLN A 141 1.54 9.07 -32.78
N LEU A 142 0.65 8.79 -31.83
CA LEU A 142 -0.39 7.80 -32.02
C LEU A 142 -1.56 8.37 -32.79
N ASP A 143 -1.78 7.80 -33.97
CA ASP A 143 -3.07 7.88 -34.63
C ASP A 143 -4.03 6.86 -33.99
N PHE A 144 -4.81 7.31 -33.01
CA PHE A 144 -5.81 6.46 -32.35
C PHE A 144 -6.87 5.92 -33.32
N SER A 145 -7.11 6.56 -34.47
CA SER A 145 -8.09 6.11 -35.46
C SER A 145 -7.65 4.86 -36.24
N ALA A 146 -6.33 4.57 -36.22
CA ALA A 146 -5.73 3.38 -36.79
C ALA A 146 -5.94 2.11 -35.95
N TYR A 147 -6.50 2.26 -34.75
CA TYR A 147 -6.75 1.16 -33.81
C TYR A 147 -8.23 1.09 -33.46
N ASP A 148 -8.73 -0.11 -33.18
CA ASP A 148 -10.11 -0.36 -32.76
C ASP A 148 -10.23 -0.88 -31.34
N TRP A 149 -9.09 -1.07 -30.64
CA TRP A 149 -9.07 -1.50 -29.24
C TRP A 149 -7.99 -0.82 -28.40
N LEU A 150 -8.38 -0.38 -27.20
CA LEU A 150 -7.47 -0.13 -26.08
C LEU A 150 -7.54 -1.30 -25.10
N ILE A 151 -6.39 -1.86 -24.73
CA ILE A 151 -6.28 -2.99 -23.82
C ILE A 151 -5.56 -2.57 -22.55
N PHE A 152 -6.25 -2.56 -21.41
CA PHE A 152 -5.66 -2.25 -20.10
C PHE A 152 -5.45 -3.51 -19.26
N THR A 153 -4.21 -3.75 -18.85
CA THR A 153 -3.86 -4.94 -18.06
C THR A 153 -3.86 -4.71 -16.55
N SER A 154 -3.93 -3.46 -16.10
CA SER A 154 -3.97 -3.11 -14.67
C SER A 154 -4.65 -1.76 -14.43
N ALA A 155 -5.11 -1.53 -13.20
CA ALA A 155 -5.64 -0.23 -12.77
C ALA A 155 -4.59 0.88 -12.92
N HIS A 156 -3.32 0.63 -12.60
CA HIS A 156 -2.22 1.59 -12.83
C HIS A 156 -1.97 1.86 -14.32
N GLY A 157 -2.27 0.90 -15.21
CA GLY A 157 -2.26 1.13 -16.65
C GLY A 157 -3.31 2.16 -17.06
N VAL A 158 -4.50 2.12 -16.48
CA VAL A 158 -5.54 3.14 -16.71
C VAL A 158 -5.06 4.50 -16.21
N GLU A 159 -4.67 4.60 -14.94
CA GLU A 159 -4.22 5.85 -14.34
C GLU A 159 -3.02 6.46 -15.09
N GLY A 160 -2.03 5.64 -15.46
CA GLY A 160 -0.84 6.09 -16.20
C GLY A 160 -1.17 6.56 -17.62
N PHE A 161 -2.13 5.95 -18.30
CA PHE A 161 -2.55 6.38 -19.63
C PHE A 161 -3.25 7.74 -19.59
N PHE A 162 -4.19 7.94 -18.67
CA PHE A 162 -4.85 9.24 -18.51
C PHE A 162 -3.91 10.32 -17.97
N PHE A 163 -2.96 9.94 -17.11
CA PHE A 163 -1.85 10.82 -16.74
C PHE A 163 -1.11 11.32 -17.99
N ASN A 164 -0.76 10.43 -18.93
CA ASN A 164 -0.07 10.79 -20.16
C ASN A 164 -0.91 11.68 -21.09
N LEU A 165 -2.20 11.36 -21.28
CA LEU A 165 -3.11 12.18 -22.09
C LEU A 165 -3.18 13.62 -21.56
N ASN A 166 -3.33 13.76 -20.23
CA ASN A 166 -3.37 15.07 -19.59
C ASN A 166 -2.01 15.77 -19.65
N TYR A 167 -0.92 15.05 -19.38
CA TYR A 167 0.44 15.61 -19.37
C TYR A 167 0.84 16.17 -20.74
N PHE A 168 0.48 15.49 -21.83
CA PHE A 168 0.78 15.90 -23.20
C PHE A 168 -0.36 16.62 -23.92
N ASN A 169 -1.48 16.89 -23.23
CA ASN A 169 -2.68 17.50 -23.79
C ASN A 169 -3.19 16.79 -25.07
N VAL A 170 -3.22 15.46 -25.03
CA VAL A 170 -3.71 14.60 -26.13
C VAL A 170 -5.18 14.26 -25.92
N SER A 171 -6.02 14.57 -26.91
CA SER A 171 -7.44 14.23 -26.89
C SER A 171 -7.70 12.84 -27.49
N LEU A 172 -8.65 12.12 -26.89
CA LEU A 172 -9.18 10.86 -27.42
C LEU A 172 -10.43 11.03 -28.28
N GLU A 173 -10.84 12.26 -28.63
CA GLU A 173 -12.06 12.52 -29.39
C GLU A 173 -12.17 11.73 -30.71
N ASN A 174 -11.03 11.44 -31.35
CA ASN A 174 -10.99 10.69 -32.61
C ASN A 174 -10.95 9.16 -32.43
N PHE A 175 -10.96 8.66 -31.19
CA PHE A 175 -10.98 7.23 -30.91
C PHE A 175 -12.42 6.72 -30.83
N ILE A 176 -12.83 5.90 -31.82
CA ILE A 176 -14.17 5.26 -31.90
C ILE A 176 -14.07 3.75 -31.62
N GLY A 177 -12.97 3.31 -31.00
CA GLY A 177 -12.74 1.90 -30.70
C GLY A 177 -13.34 1.45 -29.36
N LYS A 178 -13.09 0.19 -29.04
CA LYS A 178 -13.56 -0.48 -27.82
C LYS A 178 -12.45 -0.57 -26.77
N ILE A 179 -12.83 -0.87 -25.53
CA ILE A 179 -11.93 -1.01 -24.41
C ILE A 179 -12.03 -2.41 -23.83
N ALA A 180 -10.90 -3.11 -23.77
CA ALA A 180 -10.77 -4.39 -23.09
C ALA A 180 -9.97 -4.22 -21.79
N VAL A 181 -10.36 -4.94 -20.75
CA VAL A 181 -9.66 -4.95 -19.46
C VAL A 181 -9.42 -6.37 -18.98
N VAL A 182 -8.33 -6.56 -18.23
CA VAL A 182 -8.03 -7.88 -17.65
C VAL A 182 -8.98 -8.24 -16.50
N GLY A 183 -9.49 -7.30 -15.71
CA GLY A 183 -10.41 -7.66 -14.63
C GLY A 183 -11.06 -6.49 -13.91
N GLU A 184 -11.86 -6.80 -12.89
CA GLU A 184 -12.77 -5.85 -12.26
C GLU A 184 -12.08 -4.62 -11.67
N LYS A 185 -10.90 -4.76 -11.07
CA LYS A 185 -10.15 -3.62 -10.51
C LYS A 185 -9.79 -2.62 -11.61
N THR A 186 -9.39 -3.11 -12.78
CA THR A 186 -9.09 -2.28 -13.96
C THR A 186 -10.36 -1.64 -14.52
N ALA A 187 -11.47 -2.40 -14.61
CA ALA A 187 -12.77 -1.86 -15.01
C ALA A 187 -13.27 -0.75 -14.07
N LYS A 188 -13.07 -0.91 -12.76
CA LYS A 188 -13.42 0.10 -11.75
C LYS A 188 -12.58 1.37 -11.89
N ALA A 189 -11.31 1.25 -12.28
CA ALA A 189 -10.45 2.41 -12.52
C ALA A 189 -10.93 3.24 -13.73
N LEU A 190 -11.38 2.60 -14.82
CA LEU A 190 -11.94 3.29 -15.99
C LEU A 190 -13.14 4.18 -15.66
N LYS A 191 -13.99 3.74 -14.71
CA LYS A 191 -15.18 4.50 -14.30
C LYS A 191 -14.84 5.88 -13.73
N LYS A 192 -13.64 6.07 -13.15
CA LYS A 192 -13.18 7.38 -12.67
C LYS A 192 -13.06 8.41 -13.80
N TYR A 193 -12.84 7.92 -15.03
CA TYR A 193 -12.71 8.71 -16.25
C TYR A 193 -13.99 8.69 -17.10
N GLY A 194 -15.12 8.22 -16.54
CA GLY A 194 -16.39 8.15 -17.26
C GLY A 194 -16.47 7.04 -18.32
N LEU A 195 -15.51 6.11 -18.34
CA LEU A 195 -15.46 5.03 -19.33
C LEU A 195 -15.86 3.67 -18.74
N THR A 196 -16.35 2.80 -19.60
CA THR A 196 -16.68 1.40 -19.30
C THR A 196 -15.92 0.47 -20.23
N ALA A 197 -15.54 -0.71 -19.73
CA ALA A 197 -14.95 -1.73 -20.58
C ALA A 197 -16.03 -2.42 -21.42
N ASP A 198 -15.78 -2.59 -22.71
CA ASP A 198 -16.60 -3.37 -23.64
C ASP A 198 -16.34 -4.87 -23.51
N PHE A 199 -15.15 -5.25 -23.01
CA PHE A 199 -14.74 -6.63 -22.89
C PHE A 199 -13.88 -6.90 -21.66
N SER A 200 -14.11 -8.05 -21.01
CA SER A 200 -13.28 -8.61 -19.94
C SER A 200 -13.30 -10.13 -20.05
N PRO A 201 -12.16 -10.83 -19.92
CA PRO A 201 -12.10 -12.28 -20.10
C PRO A 201 -12.70 -13.02 -18.91
N GLN A 202 -13.11 -14.27 -19.09
CA GLN A 202 -13.77 -15.06 -18.03
C GLN A 202 -12.84 -15.35 -16.85
N LYS A 203 -11.55 -15.58 -17.12
CA LYS A 203 -10.55 -15.98 -16.12
C LYS A 203 -9.67 -14.85 -15.60
N PHE A 204 -9.98 -13.61 -15.98
CA PHE A 204 -9.28 -12.39 -15.57
C PHE A 204 -7.74 -12.43 -15.73
N THR A 205 -7.24 -13.12 -16.76
CA THR A 205 -5.80 -13.13 -17.09
C THR A 205 -5.53 -12.43 -18.41
N ALA A 206 -4.33 -11.87 -18.56
CA ALA A 206 -3.90 -11.26 -19.82
C ALA A 206 -3.83 -12.29 -20.96
N LYS A 207 -3.51 -13.56 -20.66
CA LYS A 207 -3.51 -14.65 -21.62
C LYS A 207 -4.91 -14.94 -22.15
N ASP A 208 -5.88 -15.12 -21.26
CA ASP A 208 -7.27 -15.38 -21.64
C ASP A 208 -7.88 -14.19 -22.39
N LEU A 209 -7.53 -12.96 -21.99
CA LEU A 209 -7.90 -11.74 -22.73
C LEU A 209 -7.47 -11.79 -24.19
N ALA A 210 -6.20 -12.11 -24.48
CA ALA A 210 -5.74 -12.23 -25.85
C ALA A 210 -6.46 -13.37 -26.58
N LEU A 211 -6.55 -14.56 -25.99
CA LEU A 211 -7.16 -15.73 -26.65
C LEU A 211 -8.63 -15.49 -27.01
N GLU A 212 -9.41 -14.94 -26.09
CA GLU A 212 -10.84 -14.68 -26.33
C GLU A 212 -11.02 -13.57 -27.38
N LEU A 213 -10.25 -12.48 -27.30
CA LEU A 213 -10.30 -11.41 -28.32
C LEU A 213 -9.89 -11.89 -29.71
N THR A 214 -8.81 -12.67 -29.83
CA THR A 214 -8.37 -13.18 -31.14
C THR A 214 -9.35 -14.18 -31.73
N THR A 215 -9.91 -15.07 -30.90
CA THR A 215 -10.86 -16.11 -31.35
C THR A 215 -12.19 -15.51 -31.80
N SER A 216 -12.61 -14.40 -31.18
CA SER A 216 -13.87 -13.73 -31.51
C SER A 216 -13.88 -13.04 -32.89
N GLY A 217 -12.72 -12.80 -33.50
CA GLY A 217 -12.60 -12.00 -34.73
C GLY A 217 -13.03 -10.53 -34.58
N MET A 218 -13.15 -10.03 -33.33
CA MET A 218 -13.63 -8.68 -33.05
C MET A 218 -12.59 -7.58 -33.35
N ILE A 219 -11.34 -7.94 -33.61
CA ILE A 219 -10.26 -7.01 -33.95
C ILE A 219 -10.16 -6.95 -35.48
N GLN A 220 -10.38 -5.77 -36.05
CA GLN A 220 -10.37 -5.49 -37.48
C GLN A 220 -9.18 -4.62 -37.89
N LYS A 221 -8.78 -3.67 -37.04
CA LYS A 221 -7.65 -2.75 -37.32
C LYS A 221 -6.41 -3.11 -36.52
N GLY A 222 -6.51 -3.11 -35.20
CA GLY A 222 -5.35 -3.28 -34.34
C GLY A 222 -5.59 -2.77 -32.93
N VAL A 223 -4.65 -3.10 -32.05
CA VAL A 223 -4.80 -2.87 -30.61
C VAL A 223 -3.67 -1.99 -30.06
N ILE A 224 -4.00 -1.16 -29.08
CA ILE A 224 -3.03 -0.50 -28.21
C ILE A 224 -3.06 -1.21 -26.86
N VAL A 225 -1.94 -1.82 -26.47
CA VAL A 225 -1.78 -2.47 -25.18
C VAL A 225 -1.11 -1.51 -24.20
N ILE A 226 -1.88 -1.11 -23.19
CA ILE A 226 -1.44 -0.25 -22.09
C ILE A 226 -1.08 -1.11 -20.88
N GLN A 227 0.19 -1.04 -20.46
CA GLN A 227 0.70 -1.82 -19.34
C GLN A 227 1.89 -1.15 -18.65
N GLY A 228 2.37 -1.75 -17.55
CA GLY A 228 3.60 -1.34 -16.89
C GLY A 228 4.86 -1.97 -17.49
N ASN A 229 6.02 -1.55 -17.01
CA ASN A 229 7.33 -2.09 -17.39
C ASN A 229 7.45 -3.63 -17.21
N LEU A 230 6.82 -4.19 -16.17
CA LEU A 230 6.82 -5.63 -15.84
C LEU A 230 5.69 -6.43 -16.51
N GLY A 231 5.00 -5.87 -17.52
CA GLY A 231 3.94 -6.57 -18.23
C GLY A 231 4.40 -7.87 -18.88
N ARG A 232 3.67 -8.97 -18.65
CA ARG A 232 4.03 -10.31 -19.17
C ARG A 232 4.00 -10.34 -20.71
N PRO A 233 4.96 -11.01 -21.37
CA PRO A 233 5.03 -11.03 -22.83
C PRO A 233 3.88 -11.83 -23.49
N GLU A 234 3.27 -12.75 -22.75
CA GLU A 234 2.26 -13.70 -23.24
C GLU A 234 1.13 -13.03 -24.06
N LEU A 235 0.59 -11.90 -23.59
CA LEU A 235 -0.45 -11.15 -24.29
C LEU A 235 0.03 -10.68 -25.67
N LEU A 236 1.21 -10.06 -25.73
CA LEU A 236 1.80 -9.53 -26.97
C LEU A 236 2.18 -10.65 -27.93
N GLU A 237 2.70 -11.76 -27.41
CA GLU A 237 3.04 -12.92 -28.23
C GLU A 237 1.81 -13.55 -28.88
N ILE A 238 0.69 -13.66 -28.17
CA ILE A 238 -0.54 -14.23 -28.74
C ILE A 238 -1.09 -13.29 -29.83
N LEU A 239 -1.12 -11.98 -29.59
CA LEU A 239 -1.53 -11.00 -30.60
C LEU A 239 -0.65 -11.06 -31.84
N ALA A 240 0.68 -11.16 -31.67
CA ALA A 240 1.64 -11.29 -32.75
C ALA A 240 1.46 -12.59 -33.55
N ARG A 241 1.27 -13.73 -32.87
CA ARG A 241 1.01 -15.04 -33.53
C ARG A 241 -0.26 -15.04 -34.38
N ASN A 242 -1.22 -14.17 -34.07
CA ASN A 242 -2.47 -13.99 -34.83
C ASN A 242 -2.40 -12.83 -35.84
N ASN A 243 -1.21 -12.28 -36.13
CA ASN A 243 -0.98 -11.18 -37.06
C ASN A 243 -1.79 -9.90 -36.75
N ILE A 244 -2.04 -9.63 -35.47
CA ILE A 244 -2.78 -8.43 -35.05
C ILE A 244 -1.83 -7.24 -34.91
N PRO A 245 -2.02 -6.13 -35.65
CA PRO A 245 -1.25 -4.91 -35.47
C PRO A 245 -1.35 -4.42 -34.02
N THR A 246 -0.21 -4.32 -33.34
CA THR A 246 -0.15 -4.06 -31.90
C THR A 246 0.81 -2.93 -31.58
N LYS A 247 0.34 -1.91 -30.87
CA LYS A 247 1.19 -0.90 -30.23
C LYS A 247 1.26 -1.14 -28.73
N LYS A 248 2.47 -1.26 -28.18
CA LYS A 248 2.69 -1.29 -26.73
C LYS A 248 2.94 0.12 -26.21
N LEU A 249 2.19 0.53 -25.19
CA LEU A 249 2.47 1.71 -24.37
C LEU A 249 2.84 1.28 -22.95
N VAL A 250 3.99 1.77 -22.48
CA VAL A 250 4.46 1.57 -21.10
C VAL A 250 4.21 2.86 -20.34
N VAL A 251 3.15 2.89 -19.54
CA VAL A 251 2.65 4.14 -18.93
C VAL A 251 2.97 4.28 -17.44
N TYR A 252 3.51 3.22 -16.84
CA TYR A 252 4.00 3.25 -15.48
C TYR A 252 5.15 2.26 -15.30
N GLU A 253 5.96 2.54 -14.29
CA GLU A 253 7.00 1.65 -13.80
C GLU A 253 6.66 1.20 -12.38
N ASN A 254 6.75 -0.12 -12.18
CA ASN A 254 6.83 -0.71 -10.86
C ASN A 254 8.29 -1.02 -10.57
N ALA A 255 8.87 -0.30 -9.61
CA ALA A 255 10.28 -0.39 -9.25
C ALA A 255 10.46 -0.56 -7.73
N PRO A 256 11.59 -1.14 -7.29
CA PRO A 256 11.98 -1.11 -5.88
C PRO A 256 12.07 0.33 -5.35
N ASN A 257 11.47 0.62 -4.20
CA ASN A 257 11.51 1.94 -3.58
C ASN A 257 12.79 2.14 -2.76
N VAL A 258 13.89 2.48 -3.41
CA VAL A 258 15.20 2.62 -2.75
C VAL A 258 15.26 3.73 -1.70
N ASP A 259 14.38 4.73 -1.80
CA ASP A 259 14.34 5.88 -0.88
C ASP A 259 13.92 5.47 0.54
N ILE A 260 13.29 4.29 0.71
CA ILE A 260 12.84 3.79 2.01
C ILE A 260 13.98 3.18 2.86
N LYS A 261 15.16 2.97 2.29
CA LYS A 261 16.29 2.30 2.96
C LYS A 261 16.67 2.92 4.31
N PRO A 262 16.81 4.25 4.46
CA PRO A 262 17.18 4.84 5.76
C PRO A 262 16.15 4.54 6.85
N PHE A 263 14.86 4.66 6.53
CA PHE A 263 13.76 4.37 7.44
C PHE A 263 13.73 2.90 7.85
N LEU A 264 13.78 1.98 6.87
CA LEU A 264 13.78 0.54 7.12
C LEU A 264 14.96 0.11 8.02
N ASN A 265 16.16 0.60 7.74
CA ASN A 265 17.34 0.28 8.54
C ASN A 265 17.29 0.92 9.95
N GLY A 266 16.68 2.10 10.08
CA GLY A 266 16.41 2.72 11.37
C GLY A 266 15.52 1.85 12.25
N LEU A 267 14.41 1.34 11.70
CA LEU A 267 13.50 0.44 12.41
C LEU A 267 14.19 -0.83 12.92
N LEU A 268 15.02 -1.46 12.07
CA LEU A 268 15.74 -2.69 12.43
C LEU A 268 16.81 -2.43 13.51
N LYS A 269 17.62 -1.37 13.35
CA LYS A 269 18.67 -1.01 14.31
C LYS A 269 18.11 -0.63 15.68
N ALA A 270 16.99 0.10 15.69
CA ALA A 270 16.27 0.46 16.91
C ALA A 270 15.45 -0.70 17.50
N LYS A 271 15.47 -1.89 16.88
CA LYS A 271 14.71 -3.08 17.28
C LYS A 271 13.22 -2.77 17.45
N LEU A 272 12.66 -2.01 16.50
CA LEU A 272 11.25 -1.61 16.45
C LEU A 272 10.35 -2.58 15.70
N ILE A 273 10.89 -3.74 15.31
CA ILE A 273 10.19 -4.77 14.54
C ILE A 273 10.36 -6.09 15.27
N ASP A 274 9.25 -6.75 15.55
CA ASP A 274 9.21 -8.06 16.22
C ASP A 274 8.91 -9.19 15.24
N VAL A 275 8.20 -8.90 14.14
CA VAL A 275 7.76 -9.88 13.13
C VAL A 275 7.83 -9.28 11.73
N LEU A 276 8.16 -10.09 10.73
CA LEU A 276 8.19 -9.72 9.32
C LEU A 276 7.13 -10.49 8.53
N PHE A 277 6.21 -9.77 7.88
CA PHE A 277 5.28 -10.36 6.91
C PHE A 277 5.81 -10.17 5.48
N PHE A 278 5.50 -11.11 4.60
CA PHE A 278 5.77 -10.98 3.16
C PHE A 278 4.60 -11.51 2.35
N THR A 279 4.11 -10.68 1.43
CA THR A 279 2.96 -10.97 0.57
C THR A 279 3.36 -11.40 -0.83
N SER A 280 4.65 -11.34 -1.15
CA SER A 280 5.20 -11.81 -2.42
C SER A 280 6.71 -12.11 -2.32
N PRO A 281 7.26 -12.92 -3.22
CA PRO A 281 8.72 -13.07 -3.34
C PRO A 281 9.43 -11.75 -3.64
N SER A 282 8.80 -10.85 -4.41
CA SER A 282 9.41 -9.57 -4.78
C SER A 282 9.60 -8.64 -3.58
N THR A 283 8.62 -8.57 -2.67
CA THR A 283 8.73 -7.76 -1.45
C THR A 283 9.80 -8.30 -0.51
N PHE A 284 9.91 -9.63 -0.41
CA PHE A 284 10.97 -10.29 0.34
C PHE A 284 12.37 -10.00 -0.22
N ASN A 285 12.54 -10.17 -1.54
CA ASN A 285 13.82 -9.92 -2.19
C ASN A 285 14.23 -8.44 -2.08
N ASN A 286 13.31 -7.51 -2.30
CA ASN A 286 13.58 -6.07 -2.14
C ASN A 286 13.96 -5.72 -0.70
N PHE A 287 13.25 -6.27 0.30
CA PHE A 287 13.57 -6.06 1.71
C PHE A 287 15.04 -6.42 1.99
N TYR A 288 15.47 -7.61 1.59
CA TYR A 288 16.84 -8.06 1.81
C TYR A 288 17.89 -7.31 0.97
N GLN A 289 17.50 -6.72 -0.16
CA GLN A 289 18.37 -5.79 -0.90
C GLN A 289 18.49 -4.41 -0.25
N PHE A 290 17.56 -4.05 0.64
CA PHE A 290 17.46 -2.70 1.22
C PHE A 290 18.08 -2.60 2.62
N ILE A 291 18.10 -3.70 3.36
CA ILE A 291 18.71 -3.75 4.69
C ILE A 291 20.24 -3.80 4.59
N SER A 292 20.92 -3.13 5.52
CA SER A 292 22.38 -3.10 5.61
C SER A 292 22.96 -4.23 6.46
N ASP A 293 22.14 -4.80 7.35
CA ASP A 293 22.53 -5.92 8.23
C ASP A 293 21.45 -6.99 8.21
N GLU A 294 21.71 -8.09 7.50
CA GLU A 294 20.78 -9.20 7.40
C GLU A 294 20.57 -9.93 8.73
N ASN A 295 21.53 -9.88 9.66
CA ASN A 295 21.42 -10.63 10.93
C ASN A 295 20.31 -10.06 11.81
N LEU A 296 20.10 -8.74 11.79
CA LEU A 296 18.99 -8.09 12.49
C LEU A 296 17.64 -8.62 12.00
N ALA A 297 17.50 -8.82 10.69
CA ALA A 297 16.27 -9.36 10.11
C ALA A 297 16.13 -10.87 10.31
N LYS A 298 17.18 -11.66 10.04
CA LYS A 298 17.17 -13.14 10.09
C LYS A 298 16.79 -13.71 11.46
N ASN A 299 17.03 -12.96 12.52
CA ASN A 299 16.66 -13.34 13.88
C ASN A 299 15.16 -13.16 14.18
N LEU A 300 14.43 -12.42 13.34
CA LEU A 300 12.99 -12.21 13.47
C LEU A 300 12.19 -13.34 12.81
N PRO A 301 10.98 -13.65 13.31
CA PRO A 301 10.01 -14.49 12.62
C PRO A 301 9.62 -13.91 11.25
N HIS A 302 9.59 -14.76 10.24
CA HIS A 302 9.12 -14.43 8.90
C HIS A 302 7.85 -15.22 8.58
N PHE A 303 6.80 -14.53 8.15
CA PHE A 303 5.55 -15.14 7.71
C PHE A 303 5.28 -14.83 6.24
N ALA A 304 5.12 -15.86 5.44
CA ALA A 304 4.76 -15.78 4.03
C ALA A 304 3.25 -15.91 3.84
N ILE A 305 2.65 -15.10 2.97
CA ILE A 305 1.22 -15.21 2.64
C ILE A 305 0.88 -16.57 1.99
N GLY A 306 1.85 -17.23 1.36
CA GLY A 306 1.64 -18.51 0.72
C GLY A 306 2.94 -19.18 0.23
N PRO A 307 2.82 -20.37 -0.39
CA PRO A 307 3.94 -21.26 -0.70
C PRO A 307 5.05 -20.62 -1.52
N THR A 308 4.72 -19.90 -2.59
CA THR A 308 5.72 -19.27 -3.46
C THR A 308 6.56 -18.22 -2.72
N THR A 309 5.97 -17.49 -1.78
CA THR A 309 6.72 -16.53 -0.95
C THR A 309 7.57 -17.27 0.09
N TYR A 310 7.05 -18.37 0.65
CA TYR A 310 7.78 -19.23 1.57
C TYR A 310 9.02 -19.88 0.92
N GLU A 311 8.90 -20.30 -0.35
CA GLU A 311 10.03 -20.81 -1.14
C GLU A 311 11.16 -19.78 -1.27
N ALA A 312 10.83 -18.49 -1.41
CA ALA A 312 11.84 -17.43 -1.43
C ALA A 312 12.60 -17.36 -0.09
N PHE A 313 11.96 -17.69 1.03
CA PHE A 313 12.63 -17.74 2.33
C PHE A 313 13.67 -18.86 2.39
N LEU A 314 13.45 -19.99 1.69
CA LEU A 314 14.37 -21.14 1.67
C LEU A 314 15.70 -20.82 0.99
N GLN A 315 15.71 -19.82 0.10
CA GLN A 315 16.92 -19.34 -0.56
C GLN A 315 17.81 -18.51 0.39
N LYS A 316 17.32 -18.19 1.59
CA LYS A 316 18.08 -17.56 2.67
C LYS A 316 18.08 -18.45 3.91
N ASP A 317 19.11 -18.33 4.74
CA ASP A 317 19.20 -19.08 6.01
C ASP A 317 18.25 -18.50 7.09
N ILE A 318 16.95 -18.47 6.78
CA ILE A 318 15.91 -18.01 7.69
C ILE A 318 15.48 -19.19 8.56
N ARG A 319 15.73 -19.06 9.86
CA ARG A 319 15.43 -20.11 10.83
C ARG A 319 13.95 -20.15 11.20
N ARG A 320 13.38 -18.99 11.55
CA ARG A 320 12.00 -18.85 12.01
C ARG A 320 11.09 -18.45 10.85
N LYS A 321 10.71 -19.41 10.02
CA LYS A 321 9.89 -19.21 8.82
C LYS A 321 8.57 -19.95 8.94
N TYR A 322 7.49 -19.26 8.59
CA TYR A 322 6.11 -19.75 8.63
C TYR A 322 5.40 -19.31 7.35
N PHE A 323 4.29 -19.97 7.01
CA PHE A 323 3.41 -19.51 5.95
C PHE A 323 1.94 -19.75 6.31
N SER A 324 1.06 -18.93 5.76
CA SER A 324 -0.37 -19.09 5.96
C SER A 324 -0.98 -20.11 5.00
N SER A 325 -1.86 -20.97 5.52
CA SER A 325 -2.70 -21.86 4.71
C SER A 325 -3.73 -21.08 3.90
N GLU A 326 -4.19 -19.94 4.41
CA GLU A 326 -5.07 -19.01 3.70
C GLU A 326 -4.23 -17.90 3.06
N HIS A 327 -4.25 -17.79 1.73
CA HIS A 327 -3.42 -16.83 0.99
C HIS A 327 -3.95 -15.40 1.02
N THR A 328 -4.20 -14.89 2.22
CA THR A 328 -4.73 -13.56 2.52
C THR A 328 -3.95 -12.90 3.66
N LEU A 329 -4.06 -11.57 3.79
CA LEU A 329 -3.49 -10.86 4.94
C LEU A 329 -4.12 -11.32 6.26
N GLU A 330 -5.42 -11.62 6.27
CA GLU A 330 -6.09 -12.14 7.47
C GLU A 330 -5.54 -13.51 7.87
N GLY A 331 -5.29 -14.38 6.88
CA GLY A 331 -4.62 -15.66 7.10
C GLY A 331 -3.25 -15.51 7.75
N LEU A 332 -2.45 -14.52 7.31
CA LEU A 332 -1.16 -14.19 7.93
C LEU A 332 -1.30 -13.78 9.39
N TRP A 333 -2.26 -12.89 9.69
CA TRP A 333 -2.54 -12.46 11.06
C TRP A 333 -2.97 -13.61 11.96
N GLN A 334 -3.84 -14.49 11.46
CA GLN A 334 -4.29 -15.66 12.20
C GLN A 334 -3.13 -16.65 12.46
N THR A 335 -2.25 -16.83 11.47
CA THR A 335 -1.06 -17.69 11.60
C THR A 335 -0.09 -17.13 12.65
N LEU A 336 0.12 -15.80 12.65
CA LEU A 336 0.91 -15.15 13.68
C LEU A 336 0.29 -15.31 15.07
N LYS A 337 -1.02 -15.07 15.20
CA LYS A 337 -1.74 -15.24 16.46
C LYS A 337 -1.54 -16.64 17.04
N ASN A 338 -1.80 -17.68 16.25
CA ASN A 338 -1.66 -19.07 16.70
C ASN A 338 -0.22 -19.36 17.15
N HIS A 339 0.76 -18.99 16.31
CA HIS A 339 2.18 -19.16 16.64
C HIS A 339 2.57 -18.45 17.95
N TRP A 340 2.06 -17.24 18.17
CA TRP A 340 2.36 -16.44 19.35
C TRP A 340 1.74 -17.03 20.63
N GLN A 341 0.59 -17.69 20.52
CA GLN A 341 -0.07 -18.39 21.62
C GLN A 341 0.49 -19.80 21.87
N GLY A 342 1.40 -20.29 21.02
CA GLY A 342 2.00 -21.62 21.13
C GLY A 342 1.15 -22.76 20.54
N GLU A 343 0.19 -22.41 19.68
CA GLU A 343 -0.61 -23.33 18.86
C GLU A 343 0.07 -23.56 17.50
#